data_AF-B9XKK0-F1
#
_entry.id   AF-B9XKK0-F1
#
_cell.length_a   1.000
_cell.length_b   1.000
_cell.length_c   1.000
_cell.angle_alpha   90.00
_cell.angle_beta   90.00
_cell.angle_gamma   90.00
#
_symmetry.space_group_name_H-M   'P 1'
#
loop_
_entity.id
_entity.type
_entity.pdbx_description
1 polymer ?
#
loop_
_entity_poly.entity_id
_entity_poly.type
_entity_poly.pdbx_seq_one_letter_code
_entity_poly.pdbx_strand_id
1 'polypeptide(L)'
;MNSGPNEPEWHYLQHTKVRGPVSMEELSALMAAGTVSEDTLVAAKGSSQWQSIGEVLNDYRAGRFVGPDLPPLPGTATVRPKSLLDQIGETLNQVAGTEKLEGFSLSGIFSETFKKRTVAEMEEYLIVGTPTTTPKIAEVETGWPKPWLFARFLLIFGGLYLGFVLTFKAFANLSLVPGLILMGTSTVPIATLILFFELNTPRNISFYRLVVLMGFGGMASMFISLIGYDFGHLNWLGASSAGIVEELGKLAALILIIRSPRYKYILNGMLFGAAVGTGFAIFESAGFALSVLAQGYGSKAMMNNIEFRGILAPLMHIAWTAMVGAALWRVKRDQPITLPTLLNPRFYKVLLVAMVLHMIWNLHPGNSGASDFFKDFLLGTAAWFIIWGLVQQGLRQVRDEQREAASAEIAVRSMATPTVVEPPSPPSLETKI
;
A
#
# COMPACT_ATOMS: atom_id res chain seq x y z
N MET A 1 46.22 34.81 -1.92
CA MET A 1 45.80 33.71 -2.82
C MET A 1 44.29 33.83 -2.93
N ASN A 2 43.78 34.09 -4.14
CA ASN A 2 42.37 34.37 -4.39
C ASN A 2 41.55 33.08 -4.26
N SER A 3 40.64 33.03 -3.28
CA SER A 3 39.54 32.08 -3.23
C SER A 3 38.57 32.37 -4.38
N GLY A 4 38.16 31.33 -5.11
CA GLY A 4 37.24 31.46 -6.25
C GLY A 4 35.83 31.90 -5.83
N PRO A 5 34.98 32.36 -6.77
CA PRO A 5 33.77 33.11 -6.44
C PRO A 5 32.59 32.30 -5.86
N ASN A 6 32.77 31.04 -5.44
CA ASN A 6 31.65 30.11 -5.18
C ASN A 6 31.92 29.08 -4.06
N GLU A 7 32.71 29.40 -3.03
CA GLU A 7 32.76 28.55 -1.84
C GLU A 7 31.70 28.98 -0.81
N PRO A 8 30.85 28.06 -0.31
CA PRO A 8 29.85 28.40 0.68
C PRO A 8 30.52 28.81 1.99
N GLU A 9 30.11 29.96 2.53
CA GLU A 9 30.47 30.43 3.86
C GLU A 9 29.65 29.71 4.94
N TRP A 10 30.21 29.47 6.13
CA TRP A 10 29.60 28.66 7.18
C TRP A 10 29.49 29.36 8.52
N HIS A 11 28.48 28.98 9.29
CA HIS A 11 28.33 29.31 10.69
C HIS A 11 28.47 28.05 11.55
N TYR A 12 29.01 28.19 12.75
CA TYR A 12 29.19 27.09 13.70
C TYR A 12 28.70 27.47 15.09
N LEU A 13 28.26 26.48 15.86
CA LEU A 13 27.74 26.66 17.21
C LEU A 13 28.85 26.50 18.24
N GLN A 14 29.11 27.53 19.05
CA GLN A 14 30.10 27.47 20.13
C GLN A 14 29.50 27.97 21.44
N HIS A 15 29.41 27.10 22.45
CA HIS A 15 28.85 27.42 23.78
C HIS A 15 27.52 28.19 23.70
N THR A 16 26.58 27.73 22.85
CA THR A 16 25.25 28.32 22.56
C THR A 16 25.20 29.57 21.69
N LYS A 17 26.33 30.10 21.22
CA LYS A 17 26.38 31.23 20.28
C LYS A 17 26.74 30.77 18.89
N VAL A 18 26.02 31.29 17.89
CA VAL A 18 26.36 31.12 16.48
C VAL A 18 27.52 32.05 16.12
N ARG A 19 28.59 31.51 15.54
CA ARG A 19 29.80 32.19 15.09
C ARG A 19 29.97 31.99 13.57
N GLY A 20 30.58 32.96 12.88
CA GLY A 20 30.76 32.95 11.42
C GLY A 20 30.41 34.31 10.78
N PRO A 21 30.39 34.42 9.44
CA PRO A 21 30.72 33.39 8.45
C PRO A 21 32.22 33.06 8.40
N VAL A 22 32.56 31.80 8.14
CA VAL A 22 33.93 31.30 7.92
C VAL A 22 34.01 30.38 6.70
N SER A 23 35.18 30.25 6.08
CA SER A 23 35.40 29.33 4.96
C SER A 23 35.53 27.87 5.42
N MET A 24 35.47 26.91 4.48
CA MET A 24 35.72 25.49 4.80
C MET A 24 37.15 25.23 5.28
N GLU A 25 38.13 25.98 4.77
CA GLU A 25 39.51 25.91 5.24
C GLU A 25 39.63 26.39 6.69
N GLU A 26 38.93 27.48 7.04
CA GLU A 26 38.90 28.02 8.40
C GLU A 26 38.19 27.08 9.37
N LEU A 27 37.08 26.44 8.96
CA LEU A 27 36.43 25.39 9.74
C LEU A 27 37.35 24.20 10.02
N SER A 28 38.07 23.73 8.99
CA SER A 28 39.04 22.64 9.18
C SER A 28 40.19 23.06 10.10
N ALA A 29 40.62 24.33 10.07
CA ALA A 29 41.63 24.85 10.96
C ALA A 29 41.14 24.97 12.41
N LEU A 30 39.89 25.40 12.63
CA LEU A 30 39.28 25.48 13.97
C LEU A 30 39.16 24.10 14.64
N MET A 31 38.84 23.07 13.86
CA MET A 31 38.81 21.68 14.34
C MET A 31 40.22 21.16 14.64
N ALA A 32 41.19 21.43 13.78
CA ALA A 32 42.59 21.05 14.01
C ALA A 32 43.20 21.75 15.24
N ALA A 33 42.77 22.98 15.54
CA ALA A 33 43.16 23.73 16.73
C ALA A 33 42.38 23.32 18.01
N GLY A 34 41.45 22.37 17.93
CA GLY A 34 40.63 21.93 19.06
C GLY A 34 39.65 22.98 19.59
N THR A 35 39.37 24.04 18.82
CA THR A 35 38.45 25.12 19.20
C THR A 35 36.98 24.71 19.04
N VAL A 36 36.73 23.72 18.18
CA VAL A 36 35.46 23.04 17.94
C VAL A 36 35.72 21.54 17.84
N SER A 37 34.74 20.72 18.23
CA SER A 37 34.78 19.26 18.24
C SER A 37 34.02 18.66 17.05
N GLU A 38 34.21 17.37 16.73
CA GLU A 38 33.57 16.70 15.58
C GLU A 38 32.04 16.75 15.59
N ASP A 39 31.43 16.79 16.77
CA ASP A 39 29.99 16.91 17.00
C ASP A 39 29.48 18.37 16.97
N THR A 40 30.38 19.35 16.81
CA THR A 40 29.99 20.75 16.70
C THR A 40 29.12 20.96 15.47
N LEU A 41 27.93 21.54 15.69
CA LEU A 41 26.97 21.81 14.63
C LEU A 41 27.41 23.01 13.78
N VAL A 42 27.36 22.83 12.46
CA VAL A 42 27.64 23.84 11.44
C VAL A 42 26.48 23.96 10.45
N ALA A 43 26.27 25.15 9.91
CA ALA A 43 25.26 25.44 8.90
C ALA A 43 25.82 26.40 7.84
N ALA A 44 25.64 26.08 6.56
CA ALA A 44 26.03 27.00 5.49
C ALA A 44 25.17 28.27 5.55
N LYS A 45 25.75 29.40 5.16
CA LYS A 45 25.09 30.70 5.09
C LYS A 45 23.85 30.60 4.21
N GLY A 46 22.67 30.82 4.80
CA GLY A 46 21.37 30.72 4.11
C GLY A 46 20.65 29.38 4.27
N SER A 47 21.28 28.37 4.89
CA SER A 47 20.64 27.10 5.23
C SER A 47 19.98 27.16 6.62
N SER A 48 18.83 26.50 6.76
CA SER A 48 18.18 26.24 8.06
C SER A 48 18.57 24.89 8.67
N GLN A 49 19.41 24.11 8.00
CA GLN A 49 19.85 22.80 8.44
C GLN A 49 21.24 22.86 9.08
N TRP A 50 21.36 22.26 10.26
CA TRP A 50 22.61 22.12 11.02
C TRP A 50 23.11 20.68 10.93
N GLN A 51 24.39 20.51 10.65
CA GLN A 51 25.06 19.21 10.50
C GLN A 51 26.33 19.16 11.33
N SER A 52 26.85 17.98 11.66
CA SER A 52 28.11 17.88 12.40
C SER A 52 29.29 18.29 11.52
N ILE A 53 30.25 19.04 12.08
CA ILE A 53 31.46 19.46 11.35
C ILE A 53 32.26 18.25 10.85
N GLY A 54 32.26 17.14 11.61
CA GLY A 54 32.93 15.90 11.24
C GLY A 54 32.38 15.28 9.95
N GLU A 55 31.05 15.20 9.81
CA GLU A 55 30.42 14.72 8.57
C GLU A 55 30.72 15.65 7.39
N VAL A 56 30.58 16.96 7.59
CA VAL A 56 30.78 17.97 6.55
C VAL A 56 32.24 17.96 6.02
N LEU A 57 33.23 17.88 6.91
CA LEU A 57 34.64 17.82 6.51
C LEU A 57 35.01 16.49 5.85
N ASN A 58 34.42 15.38 6.28
CA ASN A 58 34.64 14.07 5.66
C ASN A 58 34.13 14.03 4.21
N ASP A 59 32.93 14.58 3.95
CA ASP A 59 32.38 14.65 2.60
C ASP A 59 33.09 15.67 1.71
N TYR A 60 33.55 16.78 2.29
CA TYR A 60 34.38 17.77 1.59
C TYR A 60 35.73 17.19 1.14
N ARG A 61 36.46 16.53 2.05
CA ARG A 61 37.75 15.88 1.73
C ARG A 61 37.59 14.76 0.70
N ALA A 62 36.45 14.09 0.70
CA ALA A 62 36.17 13.02 -0.25
C ALA A 62 35.65 13.51 -1.62
N GLY A 63 35.52 14.82 -1.83
CA GLY A 63 34.99 15.41 -3.06
C GLY A 63 33.51 15.08 -3.31
N ARG A 64 32.78 14.62 -2.29
CA ARG A 64 31.35 14.24 -2.34
C ARG A 64 30.44 15.35 -1.81
N PHE A 65 31.00 16.49 -1.44
CA PHE A 65 30.25 17.59 -0.87
C PHE A 65 29.29 18.20 -1.88
N VAL A 66 27.99 17.93 -1.69
CA VAL A 66 26.89 18.64 -2.33
C VAL A 66 26.47 19.69 -1.29
N GLY A 67 26.70 20.98 -1.58
CA GLY A 67 26.29 22.05 -0.68
C GLY A 67 24.82 21.93 -0.28
N PRO A 68 24.41 22.38 0.93
CA PRO A 68 23.02 22.33 1.32
C PRO A 68 22.17 23.10 0.30
N ASP A 69 21.00 22.56 -0.05
CA ASP A 69 20.05 23.15 -0.98
C ASP A 69 19.77 24.60 -0.61
N LEU A 70 20.50 25.54 -1.22
CA LEU A 70 20.18 26.95 -1.15
C LEU A 70 18.85 27.16 -1.89
N PRO A 71 17.88 27.89 -1.32
CA PRO A 71 16.71 28.27 -2.09
C PRO A 71 17.19 29.02 -3.35
N PRO A 72 16.66 28.69 -4.55
CA PRO A 72 17.12 29.31 -5.77
C PRO A 72 16.87 30.82 -5.71
N LEU A 73 17.84 31.60 -6.18
CA LEU A 73 17.66 33.03 -6.45
C LEU A 73 16.35 33.23 -7.24
N PRO A 74 15.51 34.21 -6.87
CA PRO A 74 14.26 34.46 -7.58
C PRO A 74 14.60 34.86 -9.02
N GLY A 75 14.40 33.93 -9.96
CA GLY A 75 14.62 34.18 -11.39
C GLY A 75 15.05 33.01 -12.26
N THR A 76 15.53 31.89 -11.71
CA THR A 76 15.99 30.75 -12.53
C THR A 76 15.47 29.40 -12.03
N ALA A 77 14.15 29.25 -11.97
CA ALA A 77 13.55 27.92 -11.97
C ALA A 77 13.55 27.41 -13.42
N THR A 78 14.53 26.58 -13.79
CA THR A 78 14.35 25.70 -14.93
C THR A 78 13.25 24.70 -14.55
N VAL A 79 12.01 25.03 -14.89
CA VAL A 79 10.88 24.12 -14.78
C VAL A 79 11.23 22.92 -15.65
N ARG A 80 11.67 21.81 -15.02
CA ARG A 80 11.79 20.53 -15.75
C ARG A 80 10.42 20.27 -16.39
N PRO A 81 10.35 20.06 -17.71
CA PRO A 81 9.08 19.70 -18.32
C PRO A 81 8.57 18.43 -17.63
N LYS A 82 7.36 18.49 -17.08
CA LYS A 82 6.75 17.35 -16.36
C LYS A 82 6.69 16.18 -17.32
N SER A 83 7.22 15.02 -16.92
CA SER A 83 7.13 13.83 -17.74
C SER A 83 5.67 13.41 -17.90
N LEU A 84 5.34 12.67 -18.98
CA LEU A 84 4.01 12.12 -19.17
C LEU A 84 3.56 11.27 -17.98
N LEU A 85 4.49 10.56 -17.34
CA LEU A 85 4.23 9.76 -16.15
C LEU A 85 3.84 10.61 -14.94
N ASP A 86 4.49 11.77 -14.76
CA ASP A 86 4.14 12.71 -13.68
C ASP A 86 2.72 13.26 -13.87
N GLN A 87 2.34 13.58 -15.10
CA GLN A 87 1.01 14.11 -15.44
C GLN A 87 -0.08 13.05 -15.24
N ILE A 88 0.17 11.81 -15.66
CA ILE A 88 -0.74 10.68 -15.42
C ILE A 88 -0.88 10.43 -13.91
N GLY A 89 0.23 10.43 -13.17
CA GLY A 89 0.23 10.24 -11.72
C GLY A 89 -0.56 11.32 -10.99
N GLU A 90 -0.38 12.60 -11.35
CA GLU A 90 -1.16 13.71 -10.80
C GLU A 90 -2.67 13.55 -11.09
N THR A 91 -3.02 13.17 -12.31
CA THR A 91 -4.43 12.95 -12.71
C THR A 91 -5.06 11.80 -11.92
N LEU A 92 -4.37 10.66 -11.82
CA LEU A 92 -4.85 9.51 -11.04
C LEU A 92 -5.02 9.88 -9.58
N ASN A 93 -4.07 10.63 -9.01
CA ASN A 93 -4.17 11.12 -7.65
C ASN A 93 -5.36 12.05 -7.44
N GLN A 94 -5.60 12.98 -8.36
CA GLN A 94 -6.72 13.90 -8.29
C GLN A 94 -8.08 13.17 -8.40
N VAL A 95 -8.20 12.20 -9.31
CA VAL A 95 -9.44 11.43 -9.52
C VAL A 95 -9.71 10.52 -8.32
N ALA A 96 -8.70 9.79 -7.86
CA ALA A 96 -8.83 8.90 -6.70
C ALA A 96 -8.84 9.64 -5.36
N GLY A 97 -8.58 10.94 -5.34
CA GLY A 97 -8.40 11.72 -4.11
C GLY A 97 -7.26 11.18 -3.25
N THR A 98 -6.17 10.72 -3.88
CA THR A 98 -4.94 10.27 -3.23
C THR A 98 -3.88 11.37 -3.28
N GLU A 99 -2.97 11.34 -2.30
CA GLU A 99 -1.86 12.29 -2.23
C GLU A 99 -0.61 11.71 -2.90
N LYS A 100 0.39 12.56 -3.17
CA LYS A 100 1.68 12.10 -3.67
C LYS A 100 2.29 11.11 -2.68
N LEU A 101 2.90 10.06 -3.21
CA LEU A 101 3.52 9.02 -2.39
C LEU A 101 4.75 9.60 -1.65
N GLU A 102 4.78 9.42 -0.33
CA GLU A 102 5.84 9.89 0.57
C GLU A 102 6.60 8.71 1.18
N GLY A 103 7.93 8.74 1.10
CA GLY A 103 8.78 7.66 1.62
C GLY A 103 8.52 6.29 0.96
N PHE A 104 7.83 6.27 -0.18
CA PHE A 104 7.49 5.06 -0.91
C PHE A 104 8.69 4.58 -1.73
N SER A 105 9.02 3.31 -1.59
CA SER A 105 10.00 2.61 -2.42
C SER A 105 9.53 1.17 -2.62
N LEU A 106 9.30 0.77 -3.87
CA LEU A 106 8.94 -0.62 -4.20
C LEU A 106 10.02 -1.59 -3.73
N SER A 107 11.29 -1.27 -4.00
CA SER A 107 12.42 -2.07 -3.50
C SER A 107 12.48 -2.10 -1.97
N GLY A 108 12.06 -1.00 -1.32
CA GLY A 108 11.92 -0.95 0.12
C GLY A 108 10.84 -1.90 0.61
N ILE A 109 9.62 -1.85 0.06
CA ILE A 109 8.49 -2.69 0.48
C ILE A 109 8.84 -4.17 0.35
N PHE A 110 9.40 -4.60 -0.78
CA PHE A 110 9.72 -6.01 -1.03
C PHE A 110 11.11 -6.44 -0.53
N SER A 111 11.79 -5.62 0.28
CA SER A 111 13.15 -5.91 0.77
C SER A 111 13.24 -7.16 1.65
N GLU A 112 12.13 -7.60 2.24
CA GLU A 112 12.09 -8.77 3.14
C GLU A 112 11.45 -10.00 2.53
N THR A 113 10.99 -9.93 1.27
CA THR A 113 10.16 -10.97 0.66
C THR A 113 10.83 -12.35 0.67
N PHE A 114 12.13 -12.40 0.43
CA PHE A 114 12.91 -13.64 0.38
C PHE A 114 13.72 -13.92 1.66
N LYS A 115 13.51 -13.15 2.74
CA LYS A 115 14.14 -13.44 4.03
C LYS A 115 13.61 -14.76 4.59
N LYS A 116 14.51 -15.58 5.14
CA LYS A 116 14.14 -16.82 5.84
C LYS A 116 13.28 -16.49 7.05
N ARG A 117 12.22 -17.28 7.26
CA ARG A 117 11.31 -17.22 8.41
C ARG A 117 11.05 -18.65 8.88
N THR A 118 10.82 -18.80 10.17
CA THR A 118 10.46 -20.06 10.82
C THR A 118 9.00 -20.43 10.54
N VAL A 119 8.63 -21.68 10.78
CA VAL A 119 7.22 -22.13 10.69
C VAL A 119 6.36 -21.44 11.74
N ALA A 120 6.88 -21.28 12.96
CA ALA A 120 6.19 -20.56 14.03
C ALA A 120 5.84 -19.12 13.63
N GLU A 121 6.76 -18.37 13.02
CA GLU A 121 6.47 -17.02 12.51
C GLU A 121 5.34 -17.01 11.47
N MET A 122 5.25 -18.06 10.62
CA MET A 122 4.16 -18.18 9.64
C MET A 122 2.82 -18.46 10.31
N GLU A 123 2.80 -19.39 11.26
CA GLU A 123 1.60 -19.76 12.01
C GLU A 123 1.09 -18.58 12.84
N GLU A 124 1.97 -17.89 13.57
CA GLU A 124 1.65 -16.67 14.33
C GLU A 124 1.06 -15.58 13.43
N TYR A 125 1.61 -15.41 12.24
CA TYR A 125 1.11 -14.43 11.28
C TYR A 125 -0.29 -14.80 10.74
N LEU A 126 -0.58 -16.09 10.57
CA LEU A 126 -1.88 -16.57 10.08
C LEU A 126 -2.99 -16.50 11.14
N ILE A 127 -2.64 -16.53 12.43
CA ILE A 127 -3.63 -16.46 13.53
C ILE A 127 -3.98 -15.04 13.97
N VAL A 128 -3.47 -13.99 13.31
CA VAL A 128 -3.83 -12.59 13.63
C VAL A 128 -5.33 -12.32 13.44
N GLY A 129 -5.82 -11.22 14.02
CA GLY A 129 -7.21 -10.77 13.82
C GLY A 129 -8.26 -11.48 14.68
N THR A 130 -7.83 -12.26 15.67
CA THR A 130 -8.70 -12.83 16.73
C THR A 130 -8.79 -11.87 17.93
N PRO A 131 -9.68 -12.10 18.91
CA PRO A 131 -9.73 -11.27 20.12
C PRO A 131 -8.41 -11.18 20.90
N THR A 132 -7.58 -12.23 20.86
CA THR A 132 -6.31 -12.30 21.62
C THR A 132 -5.08 -11.97 20.79
N THR A 133 -5.17 -12.01 19.46
CA THR A 133 -4.03 -11.81 18.54
C THR A 133 -4.12 -10.51 17.73
N THR A 134 -5.18 -9.72 17.91
CA THR A 134 -5.23 -8.37 17.33
C THR A 134 -4.38 -7.44 18.18
N PRO A 135 -3.34 -6.79 17.62
CA PRO A 135 -2.48 -5.88 18.39
C PRO A 135 -3.26 -4.67 18.89
N LYS A 136 -2.82 -4.10 20.01
CA LYS A 136 -3.33 -2.79 20.47
C LYS A 136 -2.83 -1.71 19.52
N ILE A 137 -3.57 -0.61 19.40
CA ILE A 137 -3.20 0.48 18.48
C ILE A 137 -1.77 1.02 18.71
N ALA A 138 -1.30 1.02 19.97
CA ALA A 138 0.06 1.44 20.32
C ALA A 138 1.16 0.53 19.74
N GLU A 139 0.85 -0.73 19.46
CA GLU A 139 1.76 -1.76 18.96
C GLU A 139 1.70 -1.90 17.43
N VAL A 140 0.76 -1.21 16.77
CA VAL A 140 0.58 -1.32 15.32
C VAL A 140 1.70 -0.58 14.59
N GLU A 141 2.37 -1.28 13.67
CA GLU A 141 3.34 -0.68 12.76
C GLU A 141 2.67 0.29 11.78
N THR A 142 3.16 1.52 11.75
CA THR A 142 2.64 2.61 10.89
C THR A 142 3.52 2.90 9.67
N GLY A 143 4.65 2.21 9.57
CA GLY A 143 5.55 2.28 8.41
C GLY A 143 5.04 1.46 7.22
N TRP A 144 5.73 1.58 6.08
CA TRP A 144 5.46 0.76 4.92
C TRP A 144 5.67 -0.74 5.25
N PRO A 145 4.65 -1.59 5.06
CA PRO A 145 4.73 -3.01 5.37
C PRO A 145 5.78 -3.71 4.51
N LYS A 146 6.32 -4.82 5.02
CA LYS A 146 7.35 -5.64 4.37
C LYS A 146 6.80 -7.03 4.05
N PRO A 147 5.97 -7.19 2.99
CA PRO A 147 5.30 -8.45 2.70
C PRO A 147 6.31 -9.55 2.27
N TRP A 148 6.08 -10.77 2.76
CA TRP A 148 6.91 -11.95 2.56
C TRP A 148 6.12 -13.26 2.50
N LEU A 149 4.93 -13.32 3.10
CA LEU A 149 4.10 -14.52 3.15
C LEU A 149 3.48 -14.82 1.79
N PHE A 150 3.10 -13.78 1.04
CA PHE A 150 2.54 -13.92 -0.30
C PHE A 150 3.46 -14.71 -1.23
N ALA A 151 4.78 -14.48 -1.16
CA ALA A 151 5.77 -15.17 -1.98
C ALA A 151 5.86 -16.65 -1.62
N ARG A 152 5.72 -17.01 -0.33
CA ARG A 152 5.68 -18.42 0.10
C ARG A 152 4.44 -19.12 -0.42
N PHE A 153 3.28 -18.46 -0.33
CA PHE A 153 2.04 -18.97 -0.93
C PHE A 153 2.20 -19.16 -2.44
N LEU A 154 2.78 -18.18 -3.14
CA LEU A 154 3.04 -18.29 -4.58
C LEU A 154 3.95 -19.47 -4.91
N LEU A 155 5.03 -19.68 -4.15
CA LEU A 155 5.96 -20.79 -4.38
C LEU A 155 5.31 -22.15 -4.10
N ILE A 156 4.56 -22.29 -3.00
CA ILE A 156 3.89 -23.54 -2.62
C ILE A 156 2.80 -23.90 -3.63
N PHE A 157 1.88 -22.96 -3.88
CA PHE A 157 0.76 -23.18 -4.81
C PHE A 157 1.25 -23.28 -6.26
N GLY A 158 2.28 -22.50 -6.63
CA GLY A 158 2.94 -22.59 -7.93
C GLY A 158 3.62 -23.94 -8.13
N GLY A 159 4.31 -24.48 -7.12
CA GLY A 159 4.86 -25.83 -7.16
C GLY A 159 3.79 -26.90 -7.35
N LEU A 160 2.66 -26.79 -6.64
CA LEU A 160 1.51 -27.70 -6.82
C LEU A 160 0.94 -27.61 -8.23
N TYR A 161 0.71 -26.40 -8.76
CA TYR A 161 0.22 -26.20 -10.11
C TYR A 161 1.18 -26.78 -11.16
N LEU A 162 2.49 -26.50 -11.04
CA LEU A 162 3.50 -27.10 -11.92
C LEU A 162 3.50 -28.62 -11.84
N GLY A 163 3.30 -29.20 -10.67
CA GLY A 163 3.12 -30.64 -10.50
C GLY A 163 1.94 -31.18 -11.31
N PHE A 164 0.78 -30.53 -11.25
CA PHE A 164 -0.38 -30.87 -12.09
C PHE A 164 -0.07 -30.73 -13.59
N VAL A 165 0.59 -29.65 -14.00
CA VAL A 165 0.98 -29.41 -15.41
C VAL A 165 1.88 -30.52 -15.93
N LEU A 166 2.94 -30.85 -15.19
CA LEU A 166 3.90 -31.87 -15.59
C LEU A 166 3.25 -33.25 -15.66
N THR A 167 2.43 -33.60 -14.65
CA THR A 167 1.70 -34.87 -14.62
C THR A 167 0.71 -34.96 -15.78
N PHE A 168 -0.04 -33.90 -16.06
CA PHE A 168 -0.98 -33.89 -17.19
C PHE A 168 -0.27 -34.01 -18.53
N LYS A 169 0.86 -33.33 -18.73
CA LYS A 169 1.66 -33.44 -19.96
C LYS A 169 2.25 -34.84 -20.15
N ALA A 170 2.62 -35.53 -19.06
CA ALA A 170 3.20 -36.86 -19.12
C ALA A 170 2.17 -37.97 -19.39
N PHE A 171 1.00 -37.89 -18.76
CA PHE A 171 0.02 -38.98 -18.75
C PHE A 171 -1.25 -38.73 -19.57
N ALA A 172 -1.51 -37.48 -19.99
CA ALA A 172 -2.73 -37.06 -20.68
C ALA A 172 -4.04 -37.51 -19.98
N ASN A 173 -4.00 -37.70 -18.67
CA ASN A 173 -5.13 -38.21 -17.89
C ASN A 173 -6.12 -37.08 -17.58
N LEU A 174 -7.34 -37.19 -18.11
CA LEU A 174 -8.40 -36.20 -17.93
C LEU A 174 -8.83 -36.03 -16.47
N SER A 175 -8.60 -37.01 -15.59
CA SER A 175 -8.88 -36.88 -14.15
C SER A 175 -8.03 -35.80 -13.46
N LEU A 176 -6.96 -35.32 -14.11
CA LEU A 176 -6.12 -34.22 -13.61
C LEU A 176 -6.68 -32.84 -13.97
N VAL A 177 -7.64 -32.75 -14.90
CA VAL A 177 -8.21 -31.48 -15.38
C VAL A 177 -8.84 -30.66 -14.24
N PRO A 178 -9.67 -31.23 -13.33
CA PRO A 178 -10.20 -30.46 -12.21
C PRO A 178 -9.09 -29.85 -11.33
N GLY A 179 -8.02 -30.61 -11.09
CA GLY A 179 -6.86 -30.13 -10.33
C GLY A 179 -6.10 -29.02 -11.06
N LEU A 180 -5.93 -29.12 -12.37
CA LEU A 180 -5.34 -28.06 -13.19
C LEU A 180 -6.14 -26.78 -13.15
N ILE A 181 -7.46 -26.87 -13.34
CA ILE A 181 -8.35 -25.71 -13.29
C ILE A 181 -8.30 -25.08 -11.90
N LEU A 182 -8.49 -25.88 -10.84
CA LEU A 182 -8.52 -25.37 -9.47
C LEU A 182 -7.19 -24.73 -9.09
N MET A 183 -6.07 -25.41 -9.30
CA MET A 183 -4.76 -24.88 -8.90
C MET A 183 -4.28 -23.74 -9.79
N GLY A 184 -4.49 -23.83 -11.10
CA GLY A 184 -4.06 -22.80 -12.03
C GLY A 184 -4.81 -21.49 -11.84
N THR A 185 -6.12 -21.56 -11.57
CA THR A 185 -6.93 -20.36 -11.36
C THR A 185 -6.81 -19.79 -9.96
N SER A 186 -6.27 -20.51 -8.98
CA SER A 186 -6.19 -20.06 -7.58
C SER A 186 -4.78 -19.64 -7.12
N THR A 187 -3.72 -20.19 -7.71
CA THR A 187 -2.33 -19.94 -7.28
C THR A 187 -1.99 -18.46 -7.14
N VAL A 188 -2.07 -17.69 -8.24
CA VAL A 188 -1.71 -16.27 -8.24
C VAL A 188 -2.77 -15.41 -7.53
N PRO A 189 -4.09 -15.66 -7.69
CA PRO A 189 -5.11 -14.92 -6.93
C PRO A 189 -5.00 -15.06 -5.42
N ILE A 190 -4.72 -16.26 -4.89
CA ILE A 190 -4.53 -16.46 -3.46
C ILE A 190 -3.25 -15.77 -3.00
N ALA A 191 -2.14 -15.91 -3.71
CA ALA A 191 -0.91 -15.19 -3.37
C ALA A 191 -1.14 -13.67 -3.32
N THR A 192 -1.86 -13.12 -4.29
CA THR A 192 -2.23 -11.69 -4.30
C THR A 192 -3.10 -11.32 -3.10
N LEU A 193 -4.05 -12.16 -2.72
CA LEU A 193 -4.87 -11.93 -1.53
C LEU A 193 -4.02 -11.89 -0.25
N ILE A 194 -3.03 -12.79 -0.16
CA ILE A 194 -2.06 -12.79 0.95
C ILE A 194 -1.23 -11.51 0.95
N LEU A 195 -0.85 -10.97 -0.21
CA LEU A 195 -0.19 -9.67 -0.27
C LEU A 195 -1.08 -8.58 0.37
N PHE A 196 -2.36 -8.48 0.02
CA PHE A 196 -3.28 -7.54 0.66
C PHE A 196 -3.47 -7.82 2.15
N PHE A 197 -3.43 -9.08 2.57
CA PHE A 197 -3.47 -9.47 3.98
C PHE A 197 -2.27 -8.90 4.74
N GLU A 198 -1.09 -8.93 4.15
CA GLU A 198 0.13 -8.35 4.72
C GLU A 198 0.15 -6.82 4.68
N LEU A 199 -0.56 -6.19 3.73
CA LEU A 199 -0.74 -4.74 3.70
C LEU A 199 -1.68 -4.23 4.80
N ASN A 200 -2.48 -5.10 5.42
CA ASN A 200 -3.39 -4.75 6.51
C ASN A 200 -2.65 -4.66 7.86
N THR A 201 -1.93 -3.55 8.07
CA THR A 201 -1.16 -3.34 9.31
C THR A 201 -1.97 -3.36 10.61
N PRO A 202 -3.26 -2.99 10.68
CA PRO A 202 -4.06 -3.16 11.90
C PRO A 202 -4.20 -4.62 12.36
N ARG A 203 -3.95 -5.60 11.46
CA ARG A 203 -3.96 -7.04 11.76
C ARG A 203 -5.22 -7.51 12.52
N ASN A 204 -6.34 -6.86 12.26
CA ASN A 204 -7.61 -7.04 12.98
C ASN A 204 -8.62 -7.95 12.24
N ILE A 205 -8.25 -8.49 11.08
CA ILE A 205 -9.04 -9.39 10.24
C ILE A 205 -8.41 -10.79 10.32
N SER A 206 -9.20 -11.78 10.73
CA SER A 206 -8.72 -13.16 10.84
C SER A 206 -8.68 -13.88 9.49
N PHE A 207 -7.78 -14.86 9.38
CA PHE A 207 -7.69 -15.71 8.19
C PHE A 207 -8.99 -16.44 7.89
N TYR A 208 -9.74 -16.87 8.92
CA TYR A 208 -11.09 -17.42 8.76
C TYR A 208 -12.02 -16.47 7.98
N ARG A 209 -12.04 -15.18 8.34
CA ARG A 209 -12.87 -14.18 7.64
C ARG A 209 -12.41 -13.98 6.21
N LEU A 210 -11.10 -14.04 5.97
CA LEU A 210 -10.52 -13.96 4.63
C LEU A 210 -11.04 -15.09 3.73
N VAL A 211 -11.01 -16.33 4.22
CA VAL A 211 -11.54 -17.51 3.50
C VAL A 211 -13.04 -17.39 3.27
N VAL A 212 -13.83 -16.98 4.27
CA VAL A 212 -15.28 -16.79 4.14
C VAL A 212 -15.60 -15.73 3.09
N LEU A 213 -14.89 -14.60 3.08
CA LEU A 213 -15.11 -13.54 2.10
C LEU A 213 -14.68 -13.94 0.69
N MET A 214 -13.56 -14.66 0.57
CA MET A 214 -13.14 -15.21 -0.72
C MET A 214 -14.19 -16.18 -1.27
N GLY A 215 -14.66 -17.13 -0.47
CA GLY A 215 -15.66 -18.11 -0.90
C GLY A 215 -17.05 -17.49 -1.10
N PHE A 216 -17.72 -17.10 -0.02
CA PHE A 216 -19.09 -16.61 -0.06
C PHE A 216 -19.21 -15.23 -0.73
N GLY A 217 -18.23 -14.35 -0.56
CA GLY A 217 -18.22 -13.05 -1.24
C GLY A 217 -17.99 -13.17 -2.74
N GLY A 218 -17.06 -14.02 -3.17
CA GLY A 218 -16.87 -14.34 -4.58
C GLY A 218 -18.15 -14.93 -5.21
N MET A 219 -18.77 -15.90 -4.53
CA MET A 219 -20.01 -16.54 -5.02
C MET A 219 -21.18 -15.55 -5.06
N ALA A 220 -21.39 -14.78 -3.99
CA ALA A 220 -22.47 -13.79 -3.92
C ALA A 220 -22.30 -12.69 -5.00
N SER A 221 -21.08 -12.23 -5.23
CA SER A 221 -20.81 -11.23 -6.27
C SER A 221 -21.08 -11.76 -7.68
N MET A 222 -20.70 -13.00 -7.99
CA MET A 222 -21.10 -13.64 -9.26
C MET A 222 -22.62 -13.74 -9.39
N PHE A 223 -23.30 -14.24 -8.35
CA PHE A 223 -24.77 -14.38 -8.37
C PHE A 223 -25.47 -13.03 -8.62
N ILE A 224 -25.05 -11.97 -7.92
CA ILE A 224 -25.60 -10.62 -8.12
C ILE A 224 -25.28 -10.10 -9.52
N SER A 225 -24.10 -10.40 -10.06
CA SER A 225 -23.72 -10.01 -11.43
C SER A 225 -24.61 -10.69 -12.47
N LEU A 226 -24.92 -11.97 -12.30
CA LEU A 226 -25.85 -12.70 -13.19
C LEU A 226 -27.25 -12.05 -13.20
N ILE A 227 -27.78 -11.71 -12.02
CA ILE A 227 -29.02 -10.93 -11.92
C ILE A 227 -28.86 -9.59 -12.65
N GLY A 228 -27.74 -8.89 -12.45
CA GLY A 228 -27.47 -7.61 -13.11
C GLY A 228 -27.41 -7.72 -14.63
N TYR A 229 -26.95 -8.83 -15.19
CA TYR A 229 -26.98 -9.07 -16.64
C TYR A 229 -28.41 -9.26 -17.16
N ASP A 230 -29.27 -9.95 -16.41
CA ASP A 230 -30.68 -10.17 -16.81
C ASP A 230 -31.51 -8.87 -16.78
N PHE A 231 -31.26 -7.98 -15.81
CA PHE A 231 -32.04 -6.75 -15.63
C PHE A 231 -31.39 -5.48 -16.18
N GLY A 232 -30.08 -5.46 -16.42
CA GLY A 232 -29.34 -4.24 -16.74
C GLY A 232 -29.60 -3.68 -18.14
N HIS A 233 -30.08 -4.52 -19.08
CA HIS A 233 -30.31 -4.16 -20.49
C HIS A 233 -29.10 -3.42 -21.14
N LEU A 234 -27.88 -3.76 -20.74
CA LEU A 234 -26.63 -3.15 -21.21
C LEU A 234 -26.01 -3.86 -22.43
N ASN A 235 -26.78 -4.69 -23.14
CA ASN A 235 -26.30 -5.51 -24.26
C ASN A 235 -25.62 -4.71 -25.38
N TRP A 236 -25.99 -3.44 -25.54
CA TRP A 236 -25.39 -2.52 -26.52
C TRP A 236 -23.90 -2.20 -26.22
N LEU A 237 -23.44 -2.41 -24.98
CA LEU A 237 -22.02 -2.31 -24.59
C LEU A 237 -21.22 -3.59 -24.89
N GLY A 238 -21.87 -4.68 -25.30
CA GLY A 238 -21.21 -5.97 -25.54
C GLY A 238 -20.43 -6.44 -24.30
N ALA A 239 -19.24 -6.99 -24.50
CA ALA A 239 -18.40 -7.49 -23.41
C ALA A 239 -18.02 -6.42 -22.37
N SER A 240 -18.02 -5.13 -22.74
CA SER A 240 -17.72 -4.05 -21.79
C SER A 240 -18.81 -3.84 -20.75
N SER A 241 -20.04 -4.35 -20.93
CA SER A 241 -21.07 -4.25 -19.88
C SER A 241 -20.64 -4.90 -18.56
N ALA A 242 -19.74 -5.90 -18.64
CA ALA A 242 -19.14 -6.56 -17.48
C ALA A 242 -18.51 -5.59 -16.49
N GLY A 243 -17.84 -4.54 -16.99
CA GLY A 243 -17.21 -3.54 -16.15
C GLY A 243 -18.19 -2.79 -15.24
N ILE A 244 -19.45 -2.61 -15.67
CA ILE A 244 -20.48 -1.97 -14.85
C ILE A 244 -21.15 -3.01 -13.96
N VAL A 245 -21.66 -4.09 -14.57
CA VAL A 245 -22.49 -5.09 -13.90
C VAL A 245 -21.70 -5.81 -12.79
N GLU A 246 -20.49 -6.25 -13.10
CA GLU A 246 -19.72 -7.07 -12.17
C GLU A 246 -19.06 -6.26 -11.06
N GLU A 247 -18.65 -5.02 -11.33
CA GLU A 247 -18.11 -4.16 -10.27
C GLU A 247 -19.20 -3.73 -9.28
N LEU A 248 -20.44 -3.50 -9.76
CA LEU A 248 -21.59 -3.32 -8.87
C LEU A 248 -21.95 -4.59 -8.10
N GLY A 249 -21.86 -5.77 -8.74
CA GLY A 249 -22.08 -7.05 -8.07
C GLY A 249 -21.09 -7.33 -6.94
N LYS A 250 -19.80 -7.05 -7.17
CA LYS A 250 -18.74 -7.15 -6.15
C LYS A 250 -18.94 -6.14 -5.02
N LEU A 251 -19.27 -4.90 -5.35
CA LEU A 251 -19.61 -3.88 -4.35
C LEU A 251 -20.81 -4.29 -3.50
N ALA A 252 -21.87 -4.79 -4.11
CA ALA A 252 -23.06 -5.24 -3.41
C ALA A 252 -22.74 -6.40 -2.45
N ALA A 253 -21.99 -7.41 -2.91
CA ALA A 253 -21.54 -8.51 -2.05
C ALA A 253 -20.72 -8.01 -0.84
N LEU A 254 -19.82 -7.06 -1.07
CA LEU A 254 -19.00 -6.46 -0.01
C LEU A 254 -19.87 -5.75 1.05
N ILE A 255 -20.87 -4.97 0.62
CA ILE A 255 -21.81 -4.25 1.51
C ILE A 255 -22.71 -5.23 2.29
N LEU A 256 -23.15 -6.30 1.65
CA LEU A 256 -24.06 -7.28 2.26
C LEU A 256 -23.37 -8.14 3.33
N ILE A 257 -22.13 -8.54 3.10
CA ILE A 257 -21.44 -9.49 3.98
C ILE A 257 -20.78 -8.76 5.15
N ILE A 258 -20.32 -7.52 4.96
CA ILE A 258 -19.49 -6.83 5.95
C ILE A 258 -20.23 -5.64 6.57
N ARG A 259 -20.74 -5.87 7.79
CA ARG A 259 -21.52 -4.86 8.54
C ARG A 259 -20.96 -4.52 9.92
N SER A 260 -19.80 -5.06 10.28
CA SER A 260 -19.26 -4.88 11.64
C SER A 260 -18.54 -3.52 11.80
N PRO A 261 -18.83 -2.75 12.87
CA PRO A 261 -18.12 -1.50 13.17
C PRO A 261 -16.65 -1.73 13.59
N ARG A 262 -16.28 -2.97 13.93
CA ARG A 262 -14.89 -3.38 14.23
C ARG A 262 -13.92 -3.02 13.10
N TYR A 263 -14.40 -3.00 11.86
CA TYR A 263 -13.59 -2.75 10.69
C TYR A 263 -13.82 -1.32 10.20
N LYS A 264 -12.97 -0.40 10.64
CA LYS A 264 -13.07 1.03 10.33
C LYS A 264 -11.93 1.56 9.46
N TYR A 265 -10.87 0.77 9.25
CA TYR A 265 -9.68 1.21 8.54
C TYR A 265 -9.83 1.09 7.02
N ILE A 266 -9.21 2.02 6.28
CA ILE A 266 -9.09 1.95 4.81
C ILE A 266 -8.47 0.60 4.39
N LEU A 267 -7.44 0.16 5.11
CA LEU A 267 -6.75 -1.11 4.87
C LEU A 267 -7.68 -2.32 5.10
N ASN A 268 -8.69 -2.22 5.97
CA ASN A 268 -9.68 -3.28 6.13
C ASN A 268 -10.56 -3.41 4.90
N GLY A 269 -11.12 -2.28 4.44
CA GLY A 269 -11.91 -2.25 3.21
C GLY A 269 -11.10 -2.74 2.00
N MET A 270 -9.81 -2.41 1.94
CA MET A 270 -8.90 -2.89 0.90
C MET A 270 -8.80 -4.42 0.90
N LEU A 271 -8.50 -5.02 2.06
CA LEU A 271 -8.36 -6.47 2.20
C LEU A 271 -9.67 -7.20 1.91
N PHE A 272 -10.80 -6.64 2.36
CA PHE A 272 -12.10 -7.23 2.06
C PHE A 272 -12.46 -7.17 0.58
N GLY A 273 -12.17 -6.04 -0.07
CA GLY A 273 -12.32 -5.90 -1.51
C GLY A 273 -11.44 -6.90 -2.26
N ALA A 274 -10.17 -7.04 -1.86
CA ALA A 274 -9.26 -8.03 -2.41
C ALA A 274 -9.81 -9.46 -2.25
N ALA A 275 -10.37 -9.81 -1.09
CA ALA A 275 -10.93 -11.14 -0.85
C ALA A 275 -12.09 -11.47 -1.79
N VAL A 276 -13.07 -10.56 -1.92
CA VAL A 276 -14.21 -10.72 -2.84
C VAL A 276 -13.71 -10.80 -4.29
N GLY A 277 -12.79 -9.92 -4.67
CA GLY A 277 -12.19 -9.91 -6.01
C GLY A 277 -11.40 -11.19 -6.33
N THR A 278 -10.67 -11.74 -5.37
CA THR A 278 -9.99 -13.04 -5.50
C THR A 278 -10.97 -14.16 -5.73
N GLY A 279 -12.04 -14.24 -4.92
CA GLY A 279 -13.10 -15.23 -5.10
C GLY A 279 -13.73 -15.16 -6.49
N PHE A 280 -14.14 -13.96 -6.90
CA PHE A 280 -14.70 -13.72 -8.23
C PHE A 280 -13.75 -14.15 -9.34
N ALA A 281 -12.48 -13.73 -9.27
CA ALA A 281 -11.47 -14.06 -10.28
C ALA A 281 -11.23 -15.57 -10.40
N ILE A 282 -11.19 -16.29 -9.28
CA ILE A 282 -11.02 -17.75 -9.27
C ILE A 282 -12.21 -18.43 -9.95
N PHE A 283 -13.43 -18.12 -9.52
CA PHE A 283 -14.64 -18.78 -10.03
C PHE A 283 -14.88 -18.48 -11.50
N GLU A 284 -14.71 -17.23 -11.90
CA GLU A 284 -14.87 -16.82 -13.29
C GLU A 284 -13.81 -17.48 -14.19
N SER A 285 -12.54 -17.47 -13.78
CA SER A 285 -11.46 -18.07 -14.56
C SER A 285 -11.62 -19.60 -14.66
N ALA A 286 -12.11 -20.26 -13.61
CA ALA A 286 -12.42 -21.68 -13.64
C ALA A 286 -13.58 -21.98 -14.61
N GLY A 287 -14.61 -21.14 -14.62
CA GLY A 287 -15.72 -21.21 -15.57
C GLY A 287 -15.26 -21.05 -17.02
N PHE A 288 -14.39 -20.08 -17.31
CA PHE A 288 -13.81 -19.91 -18.65
C PHE A 288 -12.96 -21.11 -19.07
N ALA A 289 -12.08 -21.61 -18.19
CA ALA A 289 -11.27 -22.78 -18.47
C ALA A 289 -12.13 -24.01 -18.81
N LEU A 290 -13.19 -24.25 -18.02
CA LEU A 290 -14.15 -25.33 -18.27
C LEU A 290 -14.93 -25.12 -19.57
N SER A 291 -15.38 -23.89 -19.83
CA SER A 291 -16.12 -23.53 -21.05
C SER A 291 -15.28 -23.75 -22.31
N VAL A 292 -14.00 -23.42 -22.27
CA VAL A 292 -13.05 -23.67 -23.37
C VAL A 292 -12.95 -25.17 -23.69
N LEU A 293 -12.92 -26.03 -22.67
CA LEU A 293 -12.96 -27.48 -22.88
C LEU A 293 -14.31 -27.96 -23.42
N ALA A 294 -15.42 -27.50 -22.83
CA ALA A 294 -16.77 -27.92 -23.20
C ALA A 294 -17.11 -27.56 -24.65
N GLN A 295 -16.56 -26.46 -25.17
CA GLN A 295 -16.71 -26.03 -26.56
C GLN A 295 -15.76 -26.76 -27.54
N GLY A 296 -14.91 -27.67 -27.06
CA GLY A 296 -14.05 -28.49 -27.92
C GLY A 296 -12.74 -27.83 -28.36
N TYR A 297 -12.36 -26.68 -27.83
CA TYR A 297 -11.07 -26.03 -28.14
C TYR A 297 -9.84 -26.77 -27.59
N GLY A 298 -10.06 -27.76 -26.72
CA GLY A 298 -9.03 -28.67 -26.22
C GLY A 298 -8.21 -28.14 -25.04
N SER A 299 -7.40 -29.04 -24.47
CA SER A 299 -6.66 -28.77 -23.23
C SER A 299 -5.59 -27.68 -23.36
N LYS A 300 -4.97 -27.52 -24.54
CA LYS A 300 -4.00 -26.45 -24.78
C LYS A 300 -4.63 -25.07 -24.67
N ALA A 301 -5.81 -24.87 -25.25
CA ALA A 301 -6.52 -23.60 -25.17
C ALA A 301 -6.96 -23.30 -23.73
N MET A 302 -7.42 -24.33 -23.00
CA MET A 302 -7.74 -24.21 -21.57
C MET A 302 -6.52 -23.77 -20.77
N MET A 303 -5.38 -24.42 -20.97
CA MET A 303 -4.13 -24.08 -20.28
C MET A 303 -3.69 -22.64 -20.57
N ASN A 304 -3.74 -22.21 -21.83
CA ASN A 304 -3.43 -20.82 -22.20
C ASN A 304 -4.36 -19.82 -21.49
N ASN A 305 -5.66 -20.13 -21.38
CA ASN A 305 -6.62 -19.29 -20.67
C ASN A 305 -6.28 -19.19 -19.17
N ILE A 306 -5.99 -20.32 -18.52
CA ILE A 306 -5.58 -20.39 -17.12
C ILE A 306 -4.33 -19.56 -16.87
N GLU A 307 -3.29 -19.74 -17.70
CA GLU A 307 -2.00 -19.07 -17.55
C GLU A 307 -2.14 -17.55 -17.76
N PHE A 308 -2.82 -17.13 -18.83
CA PHE A 308 -3.02 -15.71 -19.14
C PHE A 308 -3.79 -14.99 -18.02
N ARG A 309 -4.93 -15.55 -17.59
CA ARG A 309 -5.75 -14.97 -16.53
C ARG A 309 -5.07 -15.04 -15.17
N GLY A 310 -4.30 -16.11 -14.91
CA GLY A 310 -3.51 -16.27 -13.69
C GLY A 310 -2.43 -15.21 -13.55
N ILE A 311 -1.63 -14.97 -14.60
CA ILE A 311 -0.55 -13.97 -14.61
C ILE A 311 -1.10 -12.55 -14.39
N LEU A 312 -2.23 -12.22 -15.03
CA LEU A 312 -2.84 -10.90 -14.93
C LEU A 312 -3.74 -10.73 -13.70
N ALA A 313 -4.03 -11.80 -12.94
CA ALA A 313 -4.93 -11.72 -11.78
C ALA A 313 -4.59 -10.61 -10.76
N PRO A 314 -3.31 -10.33 -10.42
CA PRO A 314 -2.97 -9.25 -9.50
C PRO A 314 -3.33 -7.85 -10.02
N LEU A 315 -3.57 -7.72 -11.33
CA LEU A 315 -3.74 -6.46 -12.04
C LEU A 315 -5.21 -6.14 -12.36
N MET A 316 -6.12 -7.10 -12.14
CA MET A 316 -7.52 -7.02 -12.60
C MET A 316 -8.49 -7.02 -11.41
N HIS A 317 -9.50 -7.90 -11.40
CA HIS A 317 -10.59 -7.93 -10.43
C HIS A 317 -10.14 -7.78 -8.97
N ILE A 318 -9.02 -8.40 -8.57
CA ILE A 318 -8.49 -8.32 -7.20
C ILE A 318 -8.11 -6.87 -6.87
N ALA A 319 -7.30 -6.23 -7.71
CA ALA A 319 -6.88 -4.86 -7.54
C ALA A 319 -8.06 -3.88 -7.61
N TRP A 320 -8.94 -4.04 -8.60
CA TRP A 320 -10.09 -3.15 -8.78
C TRP A 320 -11.06 -3.22 -7.61
N THR A 321 -11.37 -4.42 -7.12
CA THR A 321 -12.25 -4.58 -5.97
C THR A 321 -11.59 -4.10 -4.68
N ALA A 322 -10.26 -4.29 -4.54
CA ALA A 322 -9.51 -3.78 -3.40
C ALA A 322 -9.53 -2.24 -3.32
N MET A 323 -9.33 -1.53 -4.43
CA MET A 323 -9.40 -0.06 -4.42
C MET A 323 -10.82 0.44 -4.15
N VAL A 324 -11.86 -0.22 -4.66
CA VAL A 324 -13.26 0.10 -4.36
C VAL A 324 -13.56 -0.10 -2.88
N GLY A 325 -13.14 -1.23 -2.30
CA GLY A 325 -13.31 -1.51 -0.87
C GLY A 325 -12.57 -0.50 0.01
N ALA A 326 -11.33 -0.16 -0.33
CA ALA A 326 -10.55 0.87 0.35
C ALA A 326 -11.23 2.24 0.30
N ALA A 327 -11.71 2.66 -0.88
CA ALA A 327 -12.40 3.93 -1.06
C ALA A 327 -13.74 3.99 -0.30
N LEU A 328 -14.46 2.87 -0.19
CA LEU A 328 -15.68 2.78 0.60
C LEU A 328 -15.38 2.92 2.09
N TRP A 329 -14.37 2.22 2.60
CA TRP A 329 -13.96 2.33 4.02
C TRP A 329 -13.40 3.71 4.37
N ARG A 330 -12.77 4.40 3.40
CA ARG A 330 -12.31 5.78 3.56
C ARG A 330 -13.45 6.76 3.90
N VAL A 331 -14.63 6.55 3.33
CA VAL A 331 -15.80 7.43 3.54
C VAL A 331 -16.75 6.92 4.62
N LYS A 332 -16.89 5.59 4.75
CA LYS A 332 -17.75 4.94 5.74
C LYS A 332 -17.16 5.07 7.16
N ARG A 333 -15.85 4.82 7.32
CA ARG A 333 -15.19 4.71 8.63
C ARG A 333 -15.92 3.71 9.54
N ASP A 334 -16.24 4.11 10.77
CA ASP A 334 -16.96 3.33 11.78
C ASP A 334 -18.49 3.38 11.63
N GLN A 335 -19.03 4.23 10.76
CA GLN A 335 -20.47 4.42 10.54
C GLN A 335 -21.08 3.33 9.65
N PRO A 336 -22.41 3.11 9.69
CA PRO A 336 -23.08 2.24 8.71
C PRO A 336 -22.96 2.81 7.29
N ILE A 337 -23.07 1.94 6.29
CA ILE A 337 -23.09 2.35 4.88
C ILE A 337 -24.47 2.90 4.56
N THR A 338 -24.52 4.15 4.12
CA THR A 338 -25.76 4.87 3.78
C THR A 338 -25.70 5.40 2.36
N LEU A 339 -26.83 5.86 1.81
CA LEU A 339 -26.85 6.49 0.48
C LEU A 339 -25.87 7.68 0.37
N PRO A 340 -25.77 8.60 1.35
CA PRO A 340 -24.72 9.63 1.35
C PRO A 340 -23.29 9.08 1.28
N THR A 341 -23.03 7.92 1.89
CA THR A 341 -21.74 7.24 1.78
C THR A 341 -21.46 6.83 0.32
N LEU A 342 -22.46 6.26 -0.36
CA LEU A 342 -22.35 5.81 -1.75
C LEU A 342 -22.29 6.96 -2.77
N LEU A 343 -22.90 8.10 -2.46
CA LEU A 343 -22.84 9.31 -3.29
C LEU A 343 -21.61 10.19 -3.00
N ASN A 344 -20.74 9.79 -2.06
CA ASN A 344 -19.54 10.56 -1.76
C ASN A 344 -18.56 10.52 -2.95
N PRO A 345 -18.09 11.68 -3.47
CA PRO A 345 -17.18 11.73 -4.61
C PRO A 345 -15.84 11.06 -4.38
N ARG A 346 -15.39 10.95 -3.14
CA ARG A 346 -14.17 10.19 -2.81
C ARG A 346 -14.40 8.69 -2.99
N PHE A 347 -15.63 8.19 -2.93
CA PHE A 347 -15.92 6.78 -3.18
C PHE A 347 -16.28 6.52 -4.64
N TYR A 348 -17.34 7.16 -5.15
CA TYR A 348 -17.88 6.76 -6.46
C TYR A 348 -16.90 7.02 -7.61
N LYS A 349 -15.98 8.00 -7.50
CA LYS A 349 -14.94 8.21 -8.52
C LYS A 349 -14.01 7.00 -8.64
N VAL A 350 -13.63 6.36 -7.54
CA VAL A 350 -12.80 5.14 -7.56
C VAL A 350 -13.59 3.96 -8.12
N LEU A 351 -14.88 3.86 -7.80
CA LEU A 351 -15.78 2.88 -8.42
C LEU A 351 -15.88 3.07 -9.93
N LEU A 352 -16.06 4.31 -10.41
CA LEU A 352 -16.09 4.60 -11.84
C LEU A 352 -14.75 4.27 -12.52
N VAL A 353 -13.62 4.53 -11.86
CA VAL A 353 -12.31 4.10 -12.38
C VAL A 353 -12.24 2.58 -12.49
N ALA A 354 -12.69 1.83 -11.48
CA ALA A 354 -12.76 0.36 -11.54
C ALA A 354 -13.58 -0.12 -12.75
N MET A 355 -14.77 0.44 -12.92
CA MET A 355 -15.66 0.13 -14.04
C MET A 355 -15.00 0.41 -15.37
N VAL A 356 -14.38 1.59 -15.55
CA VAL A 356 -13.74 1.97 -16.81
C VAL A 356 -12.52 1.08 -17.11
N LEU A 357 -11.66 0.81 -16.11
CA LEU A 357 -10.53 -0.10 -16.31
C LEU A 357 -11.01 -1.49 -16.76
N HIS A 358 -12.07 -1.99 -16.12
CA HIS A 358 -12.66 -3.27 -16.47
C HIS A 358 -13.30 -3.24 -17.86
N MET A 359 -14.08 -2.20 -18.19
CA MET A 359 -14.66 -2.03 -19.53
C MET A 359 -13.59 -2.08 -20.63
N ILE A 360 -12.44 -1.41 -20.42
CA ILE A 360 -11.31 -1.38 -21.37
C ILE A 360 -10.59 -2.74 -21.42
N TRP A 361 -10.50 -3.44 -20.28
CA TRP A 361 -9.96 -4.80 -20.26
C TRP A 361 -10.75 -5.73 -21.20
N ASN A 362 -12.09 -5.68 -21.18
CA ASN A 362 -12.95 -6.46 -22.08
C ASN A 362 -12.87 -6.03 -23.57
N LEU A 363 -12.31 -4.86 -23.88
CA LEU A 363 -12.09 -4.45 -25.27
C LEU A 363 -10.90 -5.22 -25.86
N HIS A 364 -11.15 -5.99 -26.91
CA HIS A 364 -10.12 -6.69 -27.67
C HIS A 364 -10.04 -6.04 -29.06
N PRO A 365 -9.23 -4.99 -29.25
CA PRO A 365 -9.17 -4.22 -30.50
C PRO A 365 -8.59 -4.99 -31.71
N GLY A 366 -8.39 -6.31 -31.62
CA GLY A 366 -8.02 -7.18 -32.74
C GLY A 366 -6.56 -7.08 -33.19
N ASN A 367 -5.75 -6.25 -32.52
CA ASN A 367 -4.33 -6.12 -32.77
C ASN A 367 -3.62 -7.10 -31.83
N SER A 368 -2.95 -8.13 -32.38
CA SER A 368 -2.03 -9.11 -31.74
C SER A 368 -2.03 -9.30 -30.21
N GLY A 369 -1.93 -10.53 -29.71
CA GLY A 369 -1.93 -10.83 -28.26
C GLY A 369 -0.89 -10.07 -27.40
N ALA A 370 0.20 -9.57 -27.98
CA ALA A 370 1.17 -8.73 -27.28
C ALA A 370 0.65 -7.32 -26.95
N SER A 371 -0.12 -6.70 -27.85
CA SER A 371 -0.73 -5.38 -27.59
C SER A 371 -1.83 -5.46 -26.54
N ASP A 372 -2.62 -6.54 -26.54
CA ASP A 372 -3.64 -6.77 -25.51
C ASP A 372 -2.99 -6.97 -24.13
N PHE A 373 -1.93 -7.78 -24.05
CA PHE A 373 -1.18 -7.97 -22.80
C PHE A 373 -0.57 -6.66 -22.28
N PHE A 374 0.01 -5.84 -23.17
CA PHE A 374 0.59 -4.55 -22.78
C PHE A 374 -0.48 -3.57 -22.29
N LYS A 375 -1.63 -3.48 -22.98
CA LYS A 375 -2.80 -2.70 -22.53
C LYS A 375 -3.24 -3.15 -21.14
N ASP A 376 -3.43 -4.45 -20.95
CA ASP A 376 -3.86 -5.05 -19.68
C ASP A 376 -2.87 -4.75 -18.54
N PHE A 377 -1.58 -4.85 -18.83
CA PHE A 377 -0.53 -4.50 -17.87
C PHE A 377 -0.58 -3.02 -17.46
N LEU A 378 -0.82 -2.10 -18.41
CA LEU A 378 -0.97 -0.67 -18.12
C LEU A 378 -2.20 -0.37 -17.27
N LEU A 379 -3.35 -1.00 -17.56
CA LEU A 379 -4.57 -0.87 -16.75
C LEU A 379 -4.31 -1.31 -15.30
N GLY A 380 -3.62 -2.44 -15.13
CA GLY A 380 -3.19 -2.93 -13.83
C GLY A 380 -2.27 -1.98 -13.09
N THR A 381 -1.28 -1.43 -13.79
CA THR A 381 -0.33 -0.46 -13.22
C THR A 381 -1.06 0.79 -12.73
N ALA A 382 -2.05 1.27 -13.48
CA ALA A 382 -2.89 2.40 -13.06
C ALA A 382 -3.70 2.08 -11.79
N ALA A 383 -4.28 0.87 -11.70
CA ALA A 383 -4.98 0.44 -10.48
C ALA A 383 -4.03 0.36 -9.27
N TRP A 384 -2.84 -0.21 -9.44
CA TRP A 384 -1.84 -0.30 -8.37
C TRP A 384 -1.33 1.06 -7.90
N PHE A 385 -1.20 2.04 -8.79
CA PHE A 385 -0.87 3.41 -8.41
C PHE A 385 -1.89 3.98 -7.41
N ILE A 386 -3.20 3.79 -7.69
CA ILE A 386 -4.28 4.19 -6.78
C ILE A 386 -4.22 3.41 -5.47
N ILE A 387 -3.98 2.10 -5.53
CA ILE A 387 -3.86 1.23 -4.35
C ILE A 387 -2.75 1.72 -3.43
N TRP A 388 -1.56 2.04 -3.95
CA TRP A 388 -0.46 2.55 -3.12
C TRP A 388 -0.83 3.87 -2.44
N GLY A 389 -1.53 4.77 -3.13
CA GLY A 389 -2.06 6.00 -2.54
C GLY A 389 -3.06 5.72 -1.40
N LEU A 390 -3.92 4.71 -1.56
CA LEU A 390 -4.88 4.29 -0.52
C LEU A 390 -4.20 3.54 0.64
N VAL A 391 -3.14 2.77 0.38
CA VAL A 391 -2.29 2.17 1.43
C VAL A 391 -1.66 3.27 2.27
N GLN A 392 -1.07 4.30 1.64
CA GLN A 392 -0.50 5.44 2.36
C GLN A 392 -1.55 6.14 3.23
N GLN A 393 -2.75 6.39 2.71
CA GLN A 393 -3.85 6.97 3.48
C GLN A 393 -4.25 6.08 4.67
N GLY A 394 -4.30 4.76 4.46
CA GLY A 394 -4.59 3.80 5.52
C GLY A 394 -3.53 3.76 6.62
N LEU A 395 -2.24 3.79 6.25
CA LEU A 395 -1.14 3.87 7.23
C LEU A 395 -1.18 5.17 8.03
N ARG A 396 -1.51 6.29 7.37
CA ARG A 396 -1.71 7.59 8.04
C ARG A 396 -2.88 7.54 9.01
N GLN A 397 -4.01 6.96 8.60
CA GLN A 397 -5.18 6.78 9.47
C GLN A 397 -4.81 6.05 10.77
N VAL A 398 -4.04 4.97 10.68
CA VAL A 398 -3.57 4.20 11.86
C VAL A 398 -2.64 5.05 12.73
N ARG A 399 -1.72 5.80 12.12
CA ARG A 399 -0.77 6.66 12.83
C ARG A 399 -1.46 7.80 13.58
N ASP A 400 -2.47 8.41 12.97
CA ASP A 400 -3.23 9.49 13.59
C ASP A 400 -4.00 8.97 14.80
N GLU A 401 -4.64 7.79 14.68
CA GLU A 401 -5.32 7.13 15.80
C GLU A 401 -4.34 6.73 16.93
N GLN A 402 -3.14 6.28 16.59
CA GLN A 402 -2.08 5.98 17.58
C GLN A 402 -1.65 7.23 18.35
N ARG A 403 -1.54 8.39 17.67
CA ARG A 403 -1.19 9.68 18.30
C ARG A 403 -2.31 10.19 19.21
N GLU A 404 -3.56 10.06 18.79
CA GLU A 404 -4.73 10.42 19.59
C GLU A 404 -4.80 9.56 20.87
N ALA A 405 -4.59 8.25 20.75
CA ALA A 405 -4.58 7.33 21.88
C ALA A 405 -3.45 7.66 22.89
N ALA A 406 -2.23 7.93 22.40
CA ALA A 406 -1.11 8.32 23.25
C ALA A 406 -1.36 9.67 23.96
N SER A 407 -1.94 10.63 23.26
CA SER A 407 -2.27 11.95 23.84
C SER A 407 -3.34 11.84 24.93
N ALA A 408 -4.36 10.99 24.73
CA ALA A 408 -5.39 10.73 25.72
C ALA A 408 -4.81 10.05 26.98
N GLU A 409 -3.88 9.10 26.82
CA GLU A 409 -3.21 8.45 27.95
C GLU A 409 -2.37 9.44 28.77
N ILE A 410 -1.65 10.35 28.12
CA ILE A 410 -0.89 11.42 28.78
C ILE A 410 -1.85 12.34 29.54
N ALA A 411 -2.98 12.72 28.94
CA ALA A 411 -3.98 13.58 29.60
C ALA A 411 -4.54 12.91 30.87
N VAL A 412 -4.93 11.64 30.80
CA VAL A 412 -5.41 10.87 31.95
C VAL A 412 -4.35 10.77 33.05
N ARG A 413 -3.08 10.49 32.70
CA ARG A 413 -1.98 10.43 33.66
C ARG A 413 -1.71 11.78 34.33
N SER A 414 -1.78 12.87 33.57
CA SER A 414 -1.60 14.23 34.10
C SER A 414 -2.70 14.62 35.11
N MET A 415 -3.94 14.17 34.91
CA MET A 415 -5.05 14.39 35.85
C MET A 415 -4.97 13.49 37.08
N ALA A 416 -4.37 12.31 36.97
CA ALA A 416 -4.22 11.33 38.05
C ALA A 416 -3.04 11.61 39.01
N THR A 417 -2.18 12.60 38.71
CA THR A 417 -1.06 12.98 39.57
C THR A 417 -1.42 14.26 40.34
N PRO A 418 -1.76 14.21 41.64
CA PRO A 418 -2.00 15.44 42.39
C PRO A 418 -0.69 16.21 42.47
N THR A 419 -0.69 17.47 42.05
CA THR A 419 0.33 18.43 42.46
C THR A 419 0.26 18.57 43.98
N VAL A 420 1.03 17.76 44.70
CA VAL A 420 1.31 18.00 46.12
C VAL A 420 2.28 19.16 46.16
N VAL A 421 1.73 20.38 46.21
CA VAL A 421 2.51 21.55 46.63
C VAL A 421 2.61 21.42 48.15
N GLU A 422 3.71 20.85 48.64
CA GLU A 422 4.01 20.92 50.07
C GLU A 422 4.11 22.40 50.48
N PRO A 423 3.41 22.83 51.55
CA PRO A 423 3.53 24.20 52.02
C PRO A 423 4.98 24.45 52.48
N PRO A 424 5.53 25.66 52.26
CA PRO A 424 6.87 25.99 52.71
C PRO A 424 6.96 25.81 54.23
N SER A 425 8.03 25.17 54.68
CA SER A 425 8.33 24.95 56.10
C SER A 425 8.30 26.27 56.87
N PRO A 426 7.68 26.34 58.06
CA PRO A 426 7.66 27.56 58.85
C PRO A 426 9.10 27.95 59.25
N PRO A 427 9.41 29.27 59.29
CA PRO A 427 10.74 29.72 59.68
C PRO A 427 11.05 29.28 61.11
N SER A 428 12.22 28.69 61.29
CA SER A 428 12.75 28.28 62.59
C SER A 428 12.82 29.51 63.51
N LEU A 429 12.07 29.48 64.61
CA LEU A 429 12.25 30.43 65.71
C LEU A 429 13.62 30.15 66.33
N GLU A 430 14.62 30.93 65.96
CA GLU A 430 15.84 31.07 66.75
C GLU A 430 15.45 31.68 68.10
N THR A 431 15.45 30.85 69.13
CA THR A 431 15.41 31.29 70.52
C THR A 431 16.67 32.12 70.80
N LYS A 432 16.55 33.44 70.75
CA LYS A 432 17.51 34.33 71.42
C LYS A 432 17.07 34.45 72.88
N ILE A 433 18.02 34.07 73.73
CA ILE A 433 18.13 34.12 75.20
C ILE A 433 17.21 35.14 75.87
#